data_AF-A0A1F5MJX6-F1
#
_entry.id   AF-A0A1F5MJX6-F1
#
_cell.length_a   1.000
_cell.length_b   1.000
_cell.length_c   1.000
_cell.angle_alpha   90.00
_cell.angle_beta   90.00
_cell.angle_gamma   90.00
#
_symmetry.space_group_name_H-M   'P 1'
#
loop_
_entity.id
_entity.type
_entity.pdbx_description
1 polymer ?
#
loop_
_entity_poly.entity_id
_entity_poly.type
_entity_poly.pdbx_seq_one_letter_code
_entity_poly.pdbx_strand_id
1 'polypeptide(L)'
;MAIDTQEFGSNPAIQEKEAPKPLHFRQEVAVKDLPYIFEGDIPVKPADFEWSVSVPNWEDQKSAAEEMMKKGEIAPGFDHWLESHKLGNGRVGVLEINNLDTPDHVPAIRVDMIQTETAHLPEKFGYNNAEGVGSFLLDNLCALADLNGWRIYLNPVDKGGKLTQGPLYSWYKRRGFDDPYKFPKGSDYDGDMQRWPKQPDISQPIISIVESGKAK
;
A
#
# COMPACT_ATOMS: atom_id res chain seq x y z
N MET A 1 2.11 -66.75 33.75
CA MET A 1 2.23 -65.29 33.96
C MET A 1 2.25 -64.67 32.58
N ALA A 2 1.17 -64.00 32.18
CA ALA A 2 1.07 -63.33 30.90
C ALA A 2 1.65 -61.92 31.04
N ILE A 3 2.49 -61.52 30.09
CA ILE A 3 2.99 -60.15 29.97
C ILE A 3 2.05 -59.45 29.00
N ASP A 4 1.24 -58.53 29.53
CA ASP A 4 0.36 -57.67 28.74
C ASP A 4 1.21 -56.61 28.03
N THR A 5 1.20 -56.65 26.70
CA THR A 5 1.79 -55.63 25.85
C THR A 5 0.85 -54.44 25.82
N GLN A 6 1.16 -53.38 26.57
CA GLN A 6 0.45 -52.10 26.43
C GLN A 6 0.77 -51.49 25.06
N GLU A 7 -0.23 -51.48 24.19
CA GLU A 7 -0.27 -50.67 22.97
C GLU A 7 -0.18 -49.19 23.37
N PHE A 8 0.95 -48.56 23.04
CA PHE A 8 1.03 -47.10 23.02
C PHE A 8 0.19 -46.59 21.87
N GLY A 9 -1.02 -46.15 22.20
CA GLY A 9 -1.90 -45.42 21.31
C GLY A 9 -1.15 -44.25 20.68
N SER A 10 -1.19 -44.21 19.35
CA SER A 10 -0.65 -43.14 18.53
C SER A 10 -1.25 -41.81 18.94
N ASN A 11 -0.38 -40.86 19.29
CA ASN A 11 -0.72 -39.49 19.64
C ASN A 11 -1.56 -38.85 18.52
N PRO A 12 -2.58 -38.04 18.84
CA PRO A 12 -3.52 -37.52 17.86
C PRO A 12 -2.79 -36.62 16.87
N ALA A 13 -3.18 -36.73 15.60
CA ALA A 13 -2.73 -35.87 14.52
C ALA A 13 -2.69 -34.41 14.99
N ILE A 14 -1.48 -33.88 15.13
CA ILE A 14 -1.25 -32.45 15.14
C ILE A 14 -1.71 -32.02 13.75
N GLN A 15 -2.96 -31.56 13.65
CA GLN A 15 -3.39 -30.80 12.49
C GLN A 15 -2.51 -29.55 12.49
N GLU A 16 -1.49 -29.56 11.63
CA GLU A 16 -0.75 -28.37 11.28
C GLU A 16 -1.78 -27.36 10.77
N LYS A 17 -2.15 -26.43 11.66
CA LYS A 17 -3.02 -25.32 11.30
C LYS A 17 -2.26 -24.56 10.22
N GLU A 18 -2.74 -24.62 8.98
CA GLU A 18 -2.13 -23.90 7.86
C GLU A 18 -1.85 -22.46 8.31
N ALA A 19 -0.61 -22.01 8.12
CA ALA A 19 -0.23 -20.65 8.44
C ALA A 19 -1.17 -19.69 7.66
N PRO A 20 -1.70 -18.64 8.31
CA PRO A 20 -2.62 -17.73 7.66
C PRO A 20 -1.92 -17.05 6.48
N LYS A 21 -2.54 -17.13 5.30
CA LYS A 21 -2.02 -16.62 4.03
C LYS A 21 -2.36 -15.12 3.86
N PRO A 22 -1.56 -14.34 3.12
CA PRO A 22 -1.91 -12.97 2.77
C PRO A 22 -3.30 -12.90 2.11
N LEU A 23 -4.05 -11.84 2.40
CA LEU A 23 -5.34 -11.58 1.76
C LEU A 23 -5.10 -10.77 0.48
N HIS A 24 -5.24 -11.44 -0.66
CA HIS A 24 -5.25 -10.79 -1.96
C HIS A 24 -6.59 -10.07 -2.19
N PHE A 25 -6.55 -8.86 -2.73
CA PHE A 25 -7.76 -8.10 -3.06
C PHE A 25 -7.65 -7.31 -4.36
N ARG A 26 -8.80 -7.10 -4.98
CA ARG A 26 -9.02 -6.20 -6.11
C ARG A 26 -10.43 -5.65 -6.00
N GLN A 27 -10.58 -4.33 -5.88
CA GLN A 27 -11.86 -3.68 -5.65
C GLN A 27 -11.98 -2.37 -6.43
N GLU A 28 -13.18 -2.11 -6.96
CA GLU A 28 -13.52 -0.79 -7.50
C GLU A 28 -13.76 0.22 -6.36
N VAL A 29 -13.11 1.37 -6.45
CA VAL A 29 -13.21 2.46 -5.48
C VAL A 29 -13.40 3.79 -6.20
N ALA A 30 -13.89 4.80 -5.50
CA ALA A 30 -13.95 6.17 -6.02
C ALA A 30 -12.96 7.07 -5.26
N VAL A 31 -12.11 7.79 -6.00
CA VAL A 31 -11.21 8.80 -5.44
C VAL A 31 -11.55 10.12 -6.12
N LYS A 32 -12.04 11.10 -5.34
CA LYS A 32 -12.48 12.41 -5.87
C LYS A 32 -13.45 12.26 -7.06
N ASP A 33 -14.46 11.42 -6.87
CA ASP A 33 -15.54 11.14 -7.83
C ASP A 33 -15.11 10.42 -9.13
N LEU A 34 -13.84 10.02 -9.24
CA LEU A 34 -13.34 9.20 -10.34
C LEU A 34 -13.21 7.73 -9.92
N PRO A 35 -13.62 6.77 -10.76
CA PRO A 35 -13.52 5.35 -10.44
C PRO A 35 -12.09 4.83 -10.66
N TYR A 36 -11.64 3.97 -9.76
CA TYR A 36 -10.34 3.31 -9.82
C TYR A 36 -10.44 1.85 -9.40
N ILE A 37 -9.45 1.06 -9.77
CA ILE A 37 -9.20 -0.27 -9.21
C ILE A 37 -8.13 -0.13 -8.13
N PHE A 38 -8.45 -0.51 -6.91
CA PHE A 38 -7.50 -0.64 -5.80
C PHE A 38 -7.18 -2.12 -5.58
N GLU A 39 -5.91 -2.48 -5.66
CA GLU A 39 -5.49 -3.87 -5.61
C GLU A 39 -4.12 -4.07 -4.95
N GLY A 40 -3.91 -5.28 -4.42
CA GLY A 40 -2.67 -5.70 -3.80
C GLY A 40 -2.90 -6.83 -2.79
N ASP A 41 -1.95 -6.97 -1.87
CA ASP A 41 -1.98 -7.98 -0.82
C ASP A 41 -1.97 -7.34 0.58
N ILE A 42 -2.66 -7.97 1.52
CA ILE A 42 -2.64 -7.59 2.94
C ILE A 42 -1.96 -8.73 3.71
N PRO A 43 -0.76 -8.52 4.26
CA PRO A 43 -0.09 -9.56 5.02
C PRO A 43 -0.72 -9.70 6.41
N VAL A 44 -0.61 -10.89 6.99
CA VAL A 44 -1.18 -11.19 8.32
C VAL A 44 -0.37 -10.56 9.46
N LYS A 45 0.93 -10.36 9.21
CA LYS A 45 1.90 -9.70 10.08
C LYS A 45 2.68 -8.71 9.21
N PRO A 46 3.41 -7.74 9.77
CA PRO A 46 4.31 -6.91 8.97
C PRO A 46 5.21 -7.74 8.05
N ALA A 47 5.21 -7.39 6.77
CA ALA A 47 5.93 -8.02 5.68
C ALA A 47 6.11 -6.99 4.55
N ASP A 48 6.91 -7.31 3.55
CA ASP A 48 7.00 -6.50 2.34
C ASP A 48 5.74 -6.70 1.49
N PHE A 49 5.14 -5.61 0.99
CA PHE A 49 4.00 -5.66 0.07
C PHE A 49 3.87 -4.37 -0.76
N GLU A 50 3.13 -4.45 -1.86
CA GLU A 50 2.84 -3.33 -2.75
C GLU A 50 1.33 -3.20 -2.93
N TRP A 51 0.83 -1.97 -2.90
CA TRP A 51 -0.53 -1.63 -3.32
C TRP A 51 -0.50 -0.74 -4.53
N SER A 52 -1.50 -0.90 -5.40
CA SER A 52 -1.63 -0.08 -6.59
C SER A 52 -3.05 0.42 -6.81
N VAL A 53 -3.14 1.57 -7.47
CA VAL A 53 -4.38 2.17 -7.94
C VAL A 53 -4.29 2.31 -9.45
N SER A 54 -5.28 1.76 -10.17
CA SER A 54 -5.29 1.71 -11.63
C SER A 54 -6.59 2.27 -12.21
N VAL A 55 -6.54 2.80 -13.43
CA VAL A 55 -7.72 3.21 -14.20
C VAL A 55 -8.48 1.95 -14.66
N PRO A 56 -9.80 1.83 -14.41
CA PRO A 56 -10.55 0.58 -14.60
C PRO A 56 -10.65 0.12 -16.05
N ASN A 57 -10.73 1.07 -16.99
CA ASN A 57 -10.90 0.78 -18.42
C ASN A 57 -9.60 1.05 -19.21
N TRP A 58 -8.44 0.79 -18.59
CA TRP A 58 -7.16 1.11 -19.22
C TRP A 58 -6.96 0.37 -20.55
N GLU A 59 -7.34 -0.90 -20.67
CA GLU A 59 -7.14 -1.65 -21.92
C GLU A 59 -7.86 -1.02 -23.12
N ASP A 60 -9.08 -0.51 -22.91
CA ASP A 60 -9.83 0.22 -23.95
C ASP A 60 -9.18 1.58 -24.26
N GLN A 61 -8.64 2.24 -23.23
CA GLN A 61 -7.94 3.52 -23.35
C GLN A 61 -6.53 3.37 -23.97
N LYS A 62 -5.89 2.21 -23.81
CA LYS A 62 -4.52 1.94 -24.22
C LYS A 62 -4.34 2.09 -25.72
N SER A 63 -5.20 1.47 -26.52
CA SER A 63 -5.16 1.64 -27.98
C SER A 63 -5.34 3.11 -28.39
N ALA A 64 -6.23 3.83 -27.70
CA ALA A 64 -6.46 5.24 -27.95
C ALA A 64 -5.28 6.13 -27.50
N ALA A 65 -4.51 5.72 -26.48
CA ALA A 65 -3.29 6.39 -26.05
C ALA A 65 -2.13 6.13 -27.03
N GLU A 66 -1.97 4.88 -27.47
CA GLU A 66 -0.96 4.48 -28.47
C GLU A 66 -1.11 5.23 -29.80
N GLU A 67 -2.34 5.45 -30.25
CA GLU A 67 -2.59 6.28 -31.44
C GLU A 67 -2.21 7.75 -31.24
N MET A 68 -2.47 8.32 -30.05
CA MET A 68 -2.08 9.70 -29.73
C MET A 68 -0.56 9.85 -29.70
N MET A 69 0.16 8.86 -29.16
CA MET A 69 1.62 8.83 -29.16
C MET A 69 2.18 8.82 -30.58
N LYS A 70 1.63 7.98 -31.46
CA LYS A 70 2.03 7.94 -32.89
C LYS A 70 1.81 9.27 -33.60
N LYS A 71 0.79 10.04 -33.19
CA LYS A 71 0.48 11.37 -33.73
C LYS A 71 1.29 12.50 -33.09
N GLY A 72 2.12 12.21 -32.09
CA GLY A 72 2.91 13.20 -31.36
C GLY A 72 2.10 14.06 -30.40
N GLU A 73 0.90 13.61 -30.00
CA GLU A 73 0.02 14.32 -29.06
C GLU A 73 0.43 14.07 -27.59
N ILE A 74 1.29 13.06 -27.35
CA ILE A 74 1.88 12.74 -26.05
C ILE A 74 3.41 12.73 -26.22
N ALA A 75 4.14 13.18 -25.19
CA ALA A 75 5.59 13.30 -25.24
C ALA A 75 6.28 11.93 -25.52
N PRO A 76 7.26 11.87 -26.44
CA PRO A 76 8.06 10.67 -26.66
C PRO A 76 8.80 10.22 -25.39
N GLY A 77 8.83 8.90 -25.12
CA GLY A 77 9.53 8.32 -23.96
C GLY A 77 8.71 8.29 -22.66
N PHE A 78 7.47 8.78 -22.69
CA PHE A 78 6.57 8.79 -21.55
C PHE A 78 6.29 7.38 -20.98
N ASP A 79 6.03 6.41 -21.85
CA ASP A 79 5.73 5.02 -21.44
C ASP A 79 6.91 4.37 -20.70
N HIS A 80 8.13 4.65 -21.15
CA HIS A 80 9.33 4.11 -20.52
C HIS A 80 9.58 4.72 -19.14
N TRP A 81 9.30 6.02 -18.99
CA TRP A 81 9.30 6.68 -17.69
C TRP A 81 8.24 6.06 -16.76
N LEU A 82 7.02 5.86 -17.24
CA LEU A 82 5.94 5.21 -16.48
C LEU A 82 6.32 3.79 -16.01
N GLU A 83 6.83 2.97 -16.92
CA GLU A 83 7.27 1.60 -16.62
C GLU A 83 8.41 1.57 -15.58
N SER A 84 9.42 2.44 -15.75
CA SER A 84 10.54 2.54 -14.81
C SER A 84 10.12 3.00 -13.41
N HIS A 85 8.97 3.64 -13.27
CA HIS A 85 8.39 4.07 -11.99
C HIS A 85 7.21 3.18 -11.56
N LYS A 86 7.06 1.97 -12.14
CA LYS A 86 5.97 1.02 -11.86
C LYS A 86 4.55 1.58 -12.07
N LEU A 87 4.43 2.71 -12.74
CA LEU A 87 3.20 3.40 -13.09
C LEU A 87 2.86 3.12 -14.56
N GLY A 88 2.89 1.85 -14.96
CA GLY A 88 2.55 1.39 -16.32
C GLY A 88 1.25 0.59 -16.35
N ASN A 89 0.72 0.31 -17.55
CA ASN A 89 -0.50 -0.49 -17.74
C ASN A 89 -1.74 0.05 -17.00
N GLY A 90 -1.88 1.37 -16.93
CA GLY A 90 -3.04 2.02 -16.31
C GLY A 90 -2.92 2.25 -14.82
N ARG A 91 -1.81 1.82 -14.20
CA ARG A 91 -1.47 2.20 -12.83
C ARG A 91 -1.15 3.70 -12.76
N VAL A 92 -1.80 4.37 -11.82
CA VAL A 92 -1.66 5.81 -11.56
C VAL A 92 -1.20 6.12 -10.13
N GLY A 93 -1.16 5.10 -9.28
CA GLY A 93 -0.59 5.20 -7.95
C GLY A 93 -0.02 3.87 -7.47
N VAL A 94 1.10 3.95 -6.76
CA VAL A 94 1.78 2.81 -6.13
C VAL A 94 2.21 3.19 -4.72
N LEU A 95 2.05 2.26 -3.78
CA LEU A 95 2.53 2.35 -2.41
C LEU A 95 3.38 1.12 -2.11
N GLU A 96 4.66 1.34 -1.81
CA GLU A 96 5.61 0.27 -1.48
C GLU A 96 5.92 0.27 0.02
N ILE A 97 5.72 -0.89 0.62
CA ILE A 97 5.87 -1.11 2.05
C ILE A 97 6.91 -2.19 2.30
N ASN A 98 7.84 -1.90 3.21
CA ASN A 98 8.81 -2.85 3.72
C ASN A 98 8.47 -3.26 5.15
N ASN A 99 8.77 -4.51 5.50
CA ASN A 99 8.86 -4.94 6.89
C ASN A 99 9.91 -4.10 7.62
N LEU A 100 9.65 -3.82 8.90
CA LEU A 100 10.60 -3.12 9.75
C LEU A 100 10.71 -3.80 11.11
N ASP A 101 11.89 -4.37 11.36
CA ASP A 101 12.23 -4.88 12.69
C ASP A 101 12.66 -3.73 13.59
N THR A 102 11.84 -3.44 14.61
CA THR A 102 12.11 -2.38 15.57
C THR A 102 12.86 -2.91 16.80
N PRO A 103 13.72 -2.10 17.44
CA PRO A 103 14.46 -2.54 18.63
C PRO A 103 13.57 -2.91 19.82
N ASP A 104 12.36 -2.36 19.90
CA ASP A 104 11.39 -2.68 20.94
C ASP A 104 10.39 -3.78 20.53
N HIS A 105 10.65 -4.42 19.38
CA HIS A 105 9.89 -5.55 18.83
C HIS A 105 8.40 -5.26 18.62
N VAL A 106 8.02 -4.00 18.52
CA VAL A 106 6.64 -3.62 18.22
C VAL A 106 6.43 -3.77 16.70
N PRO A 107 5.35 -4.44 16.27
CA PRO A 107 5.04 -4.61 14.85
C PRO A 107 5.09 -3.28 14.10
N ALA A 108 5.91 -3.21 13.05
CA ALA A 108 6.10 -1.99 12.31
C ALA A 108 6.31 -2.26 10.82
N ILE A 109 5.91 -1.28 10.03
CA ILE A 109 6.15 -1.22 8.59
C ILE A 109 6.82 0.10 8.25
N ARG A 110 7.57 0.11 7.15
CA ARG A 110 8.16 1.31 6.58
C ARG A 110 7.56 1.59 5.21
N VAL A 111 7.02 2.78 5.02
CA VAL A 111 6.69 3.27 3.69
C VAL A 111 7.99 3.62 3.00
N ASP A 112 8.36 2.84 1.98
CA ASP A 112 9.52 3.18 1.16
C ASP A 112 9.17 4.25 0.14
N MET A 113 7.96 4.15 -0.44
CA MET A 113 7.57 5.00 -1.56
C MET A 113 6.06 5.16 -1.69
N ILE A 114 5.63 6.40 -1.94
CA ILE A 114 4.30 6.71 -2.45
C ILE A 114 4.49 7.45 -3.76
N GLN A 115 4.04 6.85 -4.85
CA GLN A 115 4.15 7.43 -6.18
C GLN A 115 2.75 7.60 -6.78
N THR A 116 2.53 8.71 -7.44
CA THR A 116 1.29 8.98 -8.17
C THR A 116 1.57 9.77 -9.42
N GLU A 117 1.06 9.31 -10.55
CA GLU A 117 1.14 10.07 -11.79
C GLU A 117 -0.17 9.99 -12.57
N THR A 118 -0.70 11.17 -12.87
CA THR A 118 -1.95 11.35 -13.62
C THR A 118 -1.85 12.50 -14.62
N ALA A 119 -0.83 13.36 -14.51
CA ALA A 119 -0.69 14.58 -15.30
C ALA A 119 -0.36 14.34 -16.76
N HIS A 120 0.19 13.17 -17.03
CA HIS A 120 0.57 12.76 -18.38
C HIS A 120 -0.48 11.90 -19.08
N LEU A 121 -1.54 11.49 -18.36
CA LEU A 121 -2.66 10.82 -19.00
C LEU A 121 -3.37 11.80 -19.94
N PRO A 122 -3.80 11.37 -21.14
CA PRO A 122 -4.60 12.21 -22.03
C PRO A 122 -5.83 12.82 -21.35
N GLU A 123 -6.08 14.12 -21.57
CA GLU A 123 -7.26 14.82 -21.04
C GLU A 123 -8.58 14.12 -21.39
N LYS A 124 -8.65 13.52 -22.58
CA LYS A 124 -9.83 12.78 -23.06
C LYS A 124 -10.23 11.60 -22.17
N PHE A 125 -9.32 11.11 -21.32
CA PHE A 125 -9.61 10.02 -20.39
C PHE A 125 -10.25 10.50 -19.08
N GLY A 126 -10.24 11.81 -18.80
CA GLY A 126 -10.81 12.40 -17.58
C GLY A 126 -9.96 12.21 -16.32
N TYR A 127 -8.87 11.45 -16.40
CA TYR A 127 -7.92 11.24 -15.31
C TYR A 127 -6.73 12.20 -15.34
N ASN A 128 -6.62 13.06 -16.36
CA ASN A 128 -5.54 14.03 -16.46
C ASN A 128 -5.52 14.94 -15.23
N ASN A 129 -4.38 15.03 -14.57
CA ASN A 129 -4.21 15.80 -13.32
C ASN A 129 -5.21 15.44 -12.21
N ALA A 130 -5.74 14.21 -12.21
CA ALA A 130 -6.57 13.74 -11.11
C ALA A 130 -5.78 13.73 -9.80
N GLU A 131 -6.36 14.31 -8.76
CA GLU A 131 -5.75 14.45 -7.44
C GLU A 131 -6.26 13.39 -6.45
N GLY A 132 -5.50 13.18 -5.38
CA GLY A 132 -5.98 12.44 -4.21
C GLY A 132 -5.59 10.97 -4.14
N VAL A 133 -5.07 10.36 -5.21
CA VAL A 133 -4.61 8.95 -5.21
C VAL A 133 -3.59 8.66 -4.11
N GLY A 134 -2.63 9.56 -3.90
CA GLY A 134 -1.60 9.37 -2.86
C GLY A 134 -2.15 9.54 -1.45
N SER A 135 -3.17 10.39 -1.29
CA SER A 135 -3.91 10.51 -0.02
C SER A 135 -4.71 9.24 0.24
N PHE A 136 -5.44 8.76 -0.76
CA PHE A 136 -6.19 7.52 -0.67
C PHE A 136 -5.32 6.32 -0.26
N LEU A 137 -4.17 6.12 -0.91
CA LEU A 137 -3.23 5.05 -0.58
C LEU A 137 -2.75 5.14 0.88
N LEU A 138 -2.30 6.33 1.30
CA LEU A 138 -1.78 6.54 2.65
C LEU A 138 -2.87 6.44 3.72
N ASP A 139 -4.08 6.93 3.45
CA ASP A 139 -5.20 6.91 4.39
C ASP A 139 -5.67 5.46 4.63
N ASN A 140 -5.74 4.64 3.57
CA ASN A 140 -5.98 3.19 3.71
C ASN A 140 -4.83 2.50 4.48
N LEU A 141 -3.57 2.83 4.22
CA LEU A 141 -2.46 2.24 4.96
C LEU A 141 -2.55 2.57 6.46
N CYS A 142 -2.87 3.82 6.79
CA CYS A 142 -3.04 4.25 8.17
C CYS A 142 -4.18 3.49 8.84
N ALA A 143 -5.33 3.32 8.17
CA ALA A 143 -6.45 2.58 8.72
C ALA A 143 -6.13 1.08 8.92
N LEU A 144 -5.39 0.46 7.99
CA LEU A 144 -4.93 -0.93 8.15
C LEU A 144 -3.95 -1.06 9.33
N ALA A 145 -2.98 -0.14 9.43
CA ALA A 145 -2.00 -0.15 10.51
C ALA A 145 -2.68 0.08 11.86
N ASP A 146 -3.66 0.98 11.94
CA ASP A 146 -4.47 1.21 13.13
C ASP A 146 -5.27 -0.03 13.54
N LEU A 147 -5.88 -0.72 12.57
CA LEU A 147 -6.63 -1.95 12.79
C LEU A 147 -5.75 -3.09 13.35
N ASN A 148 -4.50 -3.18 12.90
CA ASN A 148 -3.58 -4.25 13.27
C ASN A 148 -2.56 -3.86 14.37
N GLY A 149 -2.61 -2.62 14.85
CA GLY A 149 -1.67 -2.11 15.85
C GLY A 149 -0.23 -1.96 15.33
N TRP A 150 -0.04 -1.66 14.05
CA TRP A 150 1.29 -1.49 13.45
C TRP A 150 1.77 -0.04 13.51
N ARG A 151 3.03 0.17 13.89
CA ARG A 151 3.69 1.47 13.70
C ARG A 151 4.05 1.67 12.24
N ILE A 152 3.97 2.92 11.80
CA ILE A 152 4.38 3.30 10.44
C ILE A 152 5.57 4.23 10.54
N TYR A 153 6.63 3.87 9.83
CA TYR A 153 7.80 4.71 9.59
C TYR A 153 7.75 5.16 8.14
N LEU A 154 8.14 6.40 7.87
CA LEU A 154 8.30 6.86 6.49
C LEU A 154 9.42 7.88 6.41
N ASN A 155 10.16 7.82 5.32
CA ASN A 155 11.13 8.87 5.00
C ASN A 155 10.40 9.97 4.22
N PRO A 156 10.32 11.22 4.71
CA PRO A 156 9.64 12.32 4.03
C PRO A 156 10.50 12.91 2.90
N VAL A 157 11.13 12.06 2.10
CA VAL A 157 11.86 12.44 0.89
C VAL A 157 10.97 12.17 -0.31
N ASP A 158 10.91 13.14 -1.21
CA ASP A 158 10.21 12.99 -2.46
C ASP A 158 10.98 12.03 -3.38
N LYS A 159 10.37 10.88 -3.71
CA LYS A 159 10.89 9.86 -4.64
C LYS A 159 10.06 9.80 -5.93
N GLY A 160 9.62 10.94 -6.45
CA GLY A 160 8.93 11.03 -7.75
C GLY A 160 7.51 11.63 -7.70
N GLY A 161 7.16 12.28 -6.61
CA GLY A 161 5.99 13.15 -6.50
C GLY A 161 6.28 14.59 -6.96
N LYS A 162 5.24 15.43 -6.84
CA LYS A 162 5.28 16.86 -7.18
C LYS A 162 5.47 17.77 -5.96
N LEU A 163 5.52 17.19 -4.76
CA LEU A 163 5.53 17.94 -3.50
C LEU A 163 6.96 18.13 -3.02
N THR A 164 7.36 19.40 -2.89
CA THR A 164 8.61 19.72 -2.21
C THR A 164 8.59 19.24 -0.75
N GLN A 165 9.78 19.07 -0.15
CA GLN A 165 9.95 18.43 1.15
C GLN A 165 9.09 19.06 2.27
N GLY A 166 8.97 20.39 2.33
CA GLY A 166 8.19 21.08 3.38
C GLY A 166 6.67 20.81 3.32
N PRO A 167 6.02 21.01 2.15
CA PRO A 167 4.64 20.59 1.92
C PRO A 167 4.38 19.11 2.19
N LEU A 168 5.30 18.23 1.74
CA LEU A 168 5.22 16.79 1.97
C LEU A 168 5.25 16.46 3.47
N TYR A 169 6.19 17.06 4.21
CA TYR A 169 6.29 16.95 5.67
C TYR A 169 5.00 17.39 6.39
N SER A 170 4.47 18.53 5.98
CA SER A 170 3.22 19.07 6.52
C SER A 170 2.02 18.18 6.22
N TRP A 171 2.01 17.53 5.05
CA TRP A 171 0.99 16.58 4.64
C TRP A 171 1.01 15.30 5.50
N TYR A 172 2.20 14.78 5.83
CA TYR A 172 2.34 13.68 6.78
C TYR A 172 1.92 14.08 8.20
N LYS A 173 2.31 15.26 8.69
CA LYS A 173 1.88 15.73 10.02
C LYS A 173 0.37 15.76 10.20
N ARG A 174 -0.39 16.17 9.17
CA ARG A 174 -1.87 16.17 9.22
C ARG A 174 -2.47 14.77 9.40
N ARG A 175 -1.73 13.71 9.04
CA ARG A 175 -2.11 12.31 9.25
C ARG A 175 -1.62 11.72 10.56
N GLY A 176 -1.02 12.55 11.41
CA GLY A 176 -0.56 12.15 12.73
C GLY A 176 0.82 11.52 12.73
N PHE A 177 1.63 11.74 11.69
CA PHE A 177 3.06 11.46 11.74
C PHE A 177 3.78 12.52 12.57
N ASP A 178 4.62 12.06 13.47
CA ASP A 178 5.46 12.85 14.34
C ASP A 178 6.87 13.01 13.77
N ASP A 179 7.57 14.03 14.26
CA ASP A 179 8.95 14.33 13.87
C ASP A 179 9.90 13.17 14.24
N PRO A 180 10.93 12.86 13.41
CA PRO A 180 11.84 11.72 13.64
C PRO A 180 12.50 11.70 15.02
N TYR A 181 12.80 12.89 15.56
CA TYR A 181 13.53 13.08 16.80
C TYR A 181 12.66 13.09 18.06
N LYS A 182 11.35 12.86 17.93
CA LYS A 182 10.41 12.91 19.07
C LYS A 182 10.47 11.65 19.94
N PHE A 183 11.10 10.57 19.46
CA PHE A 183 11.17 9.27 20.13
C PHE A 183 12.63 8.81 20.36
N PRO A 184 12.89 7.83 21.26
CA PRO A 184 14.23 7.54 21.76
C PRO A 184 15.24 7.20 20.65
N LYS A 185 16.41 7.84 20.72
CA LYS A 185 17.56 7.61 19.83
C LYS A 185 18.14 6.22 20.08
N GLY A 186 17.80 5.25 19.24
CA GLY A 186 18.32 3.88 19.37
C GLY A 186 18.29 3.05 18.09
N SER A 187 17.96 3.65 16.94
CA SER A 187 17.78 2.91 15.69
C SER A 187 18.29 3.70 14.50
N ASP A 188 18.74 3.01 13.45
CA ASP A 188 19.23 3.56 12.15
C ASP A 188 18.19 4.38 11.35
N TYR A 189 17.10 4.80 12.00
CA TYR A 189 15.92 5.46 11.43
C TYR A 189 15.82 6.93 11.87
N ASP A 190 16.93 7.56 12.22
CA ASP A 190 17.05 8.93 12.75
C ASP A 190 16.49 10.04 11.83
N GLY A 191 15.98 9.72 10.64
CA GLY A 191 15.35 10.65 9.70
C GLY A 191 13.89 10.33 9.34
N ASP A 192 13.34 9.19 9.77
CA ASP A 192 11.99 8.78 9.41
C ASP A 192 10.94 9.42 10.33
N MET A 193 9.87 9.95 9.75
CA MET A 193 8.69 10.32 10.51
C MET A 193 7.98 9.06 11.00
N GLN A 194 7.37 9.14 12.18
CA GLN A 194 6.77 7.98 12.85
C GLN A 194 5.31 8.23 13.15
N ARG A 195 4.47 7.21 12.98
CA ARG A 195 3.06 7.24 13.38
C ARG A 195 2.74 6.03 14.23
N TRP A 196 2.22 6.29 15.42
CA TRP A 196 1.69 5.26 16.31
C TRP A 196 0.27 4.87 15.90
N PRO A 197 -0.13 3.60 16.12
CA PRO A 197 -1.50 3.17 15.93
C PRO A 197 -2.49 4.04 16.71
N LYS A 198 -3.61 4.34 16.07
CA LYS A 198 -4.77 5.06 16.61
C LYS A 198 -6.03 4.22 16.42
N GLN A 199 -7.20 4.82 16.66
CA GLN A 199 -8.45 4.21 16.28
C GLN A 199 -8.57 4.17 14.75
N PRO A 200 -8.87 3.00 14.15
CA PRO A 200 -8.96 2.87 12.70
C PRO A 200 -10.12 3.71 12.15
N ASP A 201 -9.87 4.37 11.01
CA ASP A 201 -10.92 5.02 10.23
C ASP A 201 -11.71 3.96 9.47
N ILE A 202 -12.86 3.59 10.02
CA ILE A 202 -13.75 2.56 9.46
C ILE A 202 -14.37 2.93 8.11
N SER A 203 -14.24 4.19 7.67
CA SER A 203 -14.73 4.62 6.35
C SER A 203 -13.79 4.25 5.21
N GLN A 204 -12.54 3.85 5.51
CA GLN A 204 -11.57 3.49 4.49
C GLN A 204 -11.90 2.12 3.86
N PRO A 205 -11.86 1.99 2.51
CA PRO A 205 -12.20 0.74 1.82
C PRO A 205 -11.46 -0.50 2.34
N ILE A 206 -10.19 -0.37 2.71
CA ILE A 206 -9.38 -1.48 3.22
C ILE A 206 -10.01 -2.18 4.43
N ILE A 207 -10.78 -1.47 5.26
CA ILE A 207 -11.44 -2.05 6.44
C ILE A 207 -12.50 -3.06 6.00
N SER A 208 -13.35 -2.69 5.05
CA SER A 208 -14.37 -3.58 4.50
C SER A 208 -13.78 -4.80 3.79
N ILE A 209 -12.61 -4.66 3.16
CA ILE A 209 -11.86 -5.75 2.52
C ILE A 209 -11.39 -6.76 3.57
N VAL A 210 -10.77 -6.28 4.64
CA VAL A 210 -10.27 -7.14 5.74
C VAL A 210 -11.42 -7.86 6.44
N GLU A 211 -12.54 -7.18 6.70
CA GLU A 211 -13.72 -7.78 7.32
C GLU A 211 -14.34 -8.87 6.43
N SER A 212 -14.46 -8.60 5.12
CA SER A 212 -14.97 -9.58 4.14
C SER A 212 -14.05 -10.80 3.99
N GLY A 213 -12.73 -10.60 4.15
CA GLY A 213 -11.75 -11.67 4.13
C GLY A 213 -11.78 -12.58 5.36
N LYS A 214 -12.20 -12.06 6.52
CA LYS A 214 -12.35 -12.84 7.76
C LYS A 214 -13.62 -13.68 7.82
N ALA A 215 -14.61 -13.36 7.00
CA ALA A 215 -15.89 -14.08 6.95
C ALA A 215 -15.86 -15.35 6.07
N LYS A 216 -14.73 -15.64 5.42
CA LYS A 216 -14.49 -16.82 4.59
C LYS A 216 -13.61 -17.82 5.32
#